data_AF-A0AAE0URF2-F1
#
_entry.id   AF-A0AAE0URF2-F1
#
_cell.length_a   1.000
_cell.length_b   1.000
_cell.length_c   1.000
_cell.angle_alpha   90.00
_cell.angle_beta   90.00
_cell.angle_gamma   90.00
#
_symmetry.space_group_name_H-M   'P 1'
#
loop_
_entity.id
_entity.type
_entity.pdbx_description
1 polymer ?
#
loop_
_entity_poly.entity_id
_entity_poly.type
_entity_poly.pdbx_seq_one_letter_code
_entity_poly.pdbx_strand_id
1 'polypeptide(L)'
;MPEPPQLSPFDVEEQRLYSELAFRLINYKRHLSTTSNSQTPNSTMAKTKELSKDTRNKIVDLHQAGKTESAMGKQLGVKKSTVGAIIRKWKTYKTTDNLPRSGVPRKISPRGVKMITRTVSKNPRTTRGDLVNDLQRAGTKVTKATISNTLRRQGLKSCSARRVPLLKPVHVRARLKFAREHLDDPEEDWENVI
;
A
#
# COMPACT_ATOMS: atom_id res chain seq x y z
N MET A 1 -20.02 -69.28 60.43
CA MET A 1 -19.00 -68.46 59.74
C MET A 1 -19.46 -67.01 59.88
N PRO A 2 -18.71 -66.15 60.59
CA PRO A 2 -19.22 -64.88 61.13
C PRO A 2 -19.39 -63.79 60.06
N GLU A 3 -20.41 -62.95 60.24
CA GLU A 3 -20.66 -61.74 59.45
C GLU A 3 -19.46 -60.78 59.47
N PRO A 4 -19.11 -60.12 58.34
CA PRO A 4 -18.09 -59.09 58.34
C PRO A 4 -18.57 -57.85 59.12
N PRO A 5 -17.70 -57.22 59.93
CA PRO A 5 -18.09 -56.08 60.76
C PRO A 5 -18.48 -54.87 59.90
N GLN A 6 -19.66 -54.34 60.17
CA GLN A 6 -20.17 -53.10 59.59
C GLN A 6 -19.36 -51.92 60.16
N LEU A 7 -18.67 -51.16 59.29
CA LEU A 7 -17.94 -49.94 59.67
C LEU A 7 -18.90 -48.88 60.21
N SER A 8 -18.47 -48.15 61.24
CA SER A 8 -19.33 -47.20 61.92
C SER A 8 -19.65 -46.00 61.00
N PRO A 9 -20.83 -45.37 61.11
CA PRO A 9 -21.17 -44.18 60.33
C PRO A 9 -20.18 -43.01 60.51
N PHE A 10 -19.39 -43.00 61.60
CA PHE A 10 -18.37 -42.00 61.89
C PHE A 10 -17.13 -42.14 60.97
N ASP A 11 -16.85 -43.35 60.49
CA ASP A 11 -15.68 -43.66 59.67
C ASP A 11 -15.84 -43.25 58.19
N VAL A 12 -17.09 -43.13 57.71
CA VAL A 12 -17.39 -42.77 56.31
C VAL A 12 -17.22 -41.27 56.06
N GLU A 13 -17.58 -40.45 57.04
CA GLU A 13 -17.48 -38.98 56.94
C GLU A 13 -16.03 -38.50 57.08
N GLU A 14 -15.23 -39.18 57.91
CA GLU A 14 -13.80 -38.94 58.03
C GLU A 14 -13.04 -39.32 56.75
N GLN A 15 -13.39 -40.45 56.11
CA GLN A 15 -12.85 -40.81 54.80
C GLN A 15 -13.22 -39.82 53.70
N ARG A 16 -14.45 -39.28 53.73
CA ARG A 16 -14.91 -38.26 52.79
C ARG A 16 -14.12 -36.96 52.95
N LEU A 17 -13.94 -36.49 54.19
CA LEU A 17 -13.12 -35.31 54.51
C LEU A 17 -11.65 -35.51 54.12
N TYR A 18 -11.08 -36.70 54.36
CA TYR A 18 -9.73 -37.03 53.92
C TYR A 18 -9.58 -36.96 52.39
N SER A 19 -10.56 -37.48 51.64
CA SER A 19 -10.55 -37.41 50.18
C SER A 19 -10.67 -35.97 49.67
N GLU A 20 -11.55 -35.15 50.26
CA GLU A 20 -11.76 -33.76 49.85
C GLU A 20 -10.53 -32.89 50.17
N LEU A 21 -9.91 -33.08 51.33
CA LEU A 21 -8.67 -32.39 51.69
C LEU A 21 -7.50 -32.81 50.78
N ALA A 22 -7.39 -34.10 50.44
CA ALA A 22 -6.40 -34.58 49.48
C ALA A 22 -6.60 -33.95 48.09
N PHE A 23 -7.84 -33.88 47.59
CA PHE A 23 -8.16 -33.18 46.34
C PHE A 23 -7.85 -31.68 46.39
N ARG A 24 -8.13 -31.00 47.51
CA ARG A 24 -7.78 -29.58 47.71
C ARG A 24 -6.28 -29.35 47.69
N LEU A 25 -5.50 -30.22 48.34
CA LEU A 25 -4.04 -30.13 48.40
C LEU A 25 -3.39 -30.35 47.03
N ILE A 26 -3.89 -31.32 46.25
CA ILE A 26 -3.43 -31.61 44.89
C ILE A 26 -3.68 -30.40 43.96
N ASN A 27 -4.87 -29.81 44.03
CA ASN A 27 -5.20 -28.64 43.21
C ASN A 27 -4.43 -27.38 43.63
N TYR A 28 -4.18 -27.18 44.93
CA TYR A 28 -3.36 -26.08 45.43
C TYR A 28 -1.92 -26.12 44.86
N LYS A 29 -1.28 -27.28 44.86
CA LYS A 29 0.08 -27.46 44.30
C LYS A 29 0.14 -27.20 42.79
N ARG A 30 -0.94 -27.50 42.06
CA ARG A 30 -1.08 -27.26 40.62
C ARG A 30 -1.28 -25.77 40.28
N HIS A 31 -1.90 -24.99 41.17
CA HIS A 31 -2.05 -23.54 41.01
C HIS A 31 -0.77 -22.74 41.32
N LEU A 32 0.13 -23.22 42.19
CA LEU A 32 1.40 -22.53 42.48
C LEU A 32 2.46 -22.72 41.38
N SER A 33 2.33 -23.71 40.51
CA SER A 33 3.34 -24.06 39.48
C SER A 33 3.11 -23.41 38.11
N THR A 34 2.09 -22.57 37.95
CA THR A 34 1.83 -21.80 36.71
C THR A 34 2.43 -20.39 36.70
N THR A 35 3.29 -20.04 37.67
CA THR A 35 3.96 -18.73 37.70
C THR A 35 5.45 -18.85 37.39
N SER A 36 5.77 -19.01 36.10
CA SER A 36 7.03 -18.54 35.47
C SER A 36 7.13 -19.05 34.03
N ASN A 37 6.15 -18.74 33.19
CA ASN A 37 6.47 -18.54 31.79
C ASN A 37 6.79 -17.06 31.64
N SER A 38 8.07 -16.71 31.76
CA SER A 38 8.55 -15.41 31.33
C SER A 38 8.29 -15.33 29.82
N GLN A 39 7.13 -14.79 29.47
CA GLN A 39 6.90 -14.25 28.15
C GLN A 39 8.04 -13.27 27.92
N THR A 40 9.06 -13.69 27.16
CA THR A 40 9.95 -12.73 26.54
C THR A 40 9.02 -11.77 25.80
N PRO A 41 9.08 -10.45 26.06
CA PRO A 41 8.30 -9.54 25.26
C PRO A 41 8.74 -9.79 23.83
N ASN A 42 7.81 -10.26 23.00
CA ASN A 42 8.00 -10.34 21.56
C ASN A 42 8.64 -9.01 21.16
N SER A 43 9.92 -9.07 20.80
CA SER A 43 10.66 -7.94 20.25
C SER A 43 9.96 -7.61 18.95
N THR A 44 8.92 -6.79 19.04
CA THR A 44 8.34 -6.10 17.90
C THR A 44 9.54 -5.49 17.18
N MET A 45 9.78 -5.92 15.94
CA MET A 45 10.84 -5.37 15.11
C MET A 45 10.56 -3.87 14.97
N ALA A 46 11.09 -3.08 15.89
CA ALA A 46 10.94 -1.64 15.88
C ALA A 46 11.51 -1.20 14.54
N LYS A 47 10.69 -0.52 13.74
CA LYS A 47 11.14 0.05 12.47
C LYS A 47 12.40 0.85 12.76
N THR A 48 13.53 0.41 12.23
CA THR A 48 14.79 1.11 12.37
C THR A 48 14.61 2.49 11.79
N LYS A 49 14.73 3.51 12.65
CA LYS A 49 14.61 4.90 12.25
C LYS A 49 15.74 5.20 11.26
N GLU A 50 15.37 5.73 10.10
CA GLU A 50 16.33 6.20 9.11
C GLU A 50 17.21 7.30 9.71
N LEU A 51 18.48 7.33 9.33
CA LEU A 51 19.41 8.36 9.79
C LEU A 51 18.94 9.75 9.29
N SER A 52 19.02 10.76 10.16
CA SER A 52 18.66 12.13 9.79
C SER A 52 19.50 12.62 8.62
N LYS A 53 18.96 13.58 7.85
CA LYS A 53 19.68 14.17 6.71
C LYS A 53 20.97 14.86 7.19
N ASP A 54 20.92 15.55 8.33
CA ASP A 54 22.06 16.27 8.89
C ASP A 54 23.21 15.34 9.26
N THR A 55 22.93 14.19 9.87
CA THR A 55 23.98 13.22 10.20
C THR A 55 24.58 12.61 8.94
N ARG A 56 23.78 12.40 7.89
CA ARG A 56 24.30 11.94 6.57
C ARG A 56 25.18 12.99 5.90
N ASN A 57 24.81 14.28 5.97
CA ASN A 57 25.62 15.38 5.45
C ASN A 57 26.96 15.46 6.19
N LYS A 58 26.94 15.43 7.54
CA LYS A 58 28.17 15.41 8.35
C LYS A 58 29.11 14.26 7.98
N ILE A 59 28.57 13.08 7.67
CA ILE A 59 29.39 11.94 7.21
C ILE A 59 30.10 12.27 5.89
N VAL A 60 29.42 12.92 4.95
CA VAL A 60 30.01 13.34 3.67
C VAL A 60 31.06 14.42 3.88
N ASP A 61 30.80 15.42 4.73
CA ASP A 61 31.74 16.50 5.01
C ASP A 61 33.03 15.97 5.65
N LEU A 62 32.90 15.06 6.64
CA LEU A 62 34.04 14.42 7.29
C LEU A 62 34.81 13.50 6.33
N HIS A 63 34.13 12.86 5.38
CA HIS A 63 34.77 12.06 4.34
C HIS A 63 35.58 12.94 3.39
N GLN A 64 35.04 14.09 2.99
CA GLN A 64 35.73 15.07 2.14
C GLN A 64 36.95 15.68 2.84
N ALA A 65 36.90 15.80 4.17
CA ALA A 65 38.02 16.18 5.02
C ALA A 65 39.06 15.05 5.25
N GLY A 66 38.90 13.89 4.59
CA GLY A 66 39.88 12.79 4.63
C GLY A 66 39.82 11.90 5.87
N LYS A 67 38.79 12.01 6.72
CA LYS A 67 38.67 11.15 7.91
C LYS A 67 38.37 9.69 7.53
N THR A 68 38.89 8.76 8.33
CA THR A 68 38.63 7.32 8.14
C THR A 68 37.21 6.96 8.56
N GLU A 69 36.62 5.94 7.90
CA GLU A 69 35.24 5.49 8.17
C GLU A 69 35.02 5.06 9.63
N SER A 70 36.03 4.46 10.25
CA SER A 70 35.99 4.03 11.65
C SER A 70 35.93 5.23 12.60
N ALA A 71 36.74 6.27 12.35
CA ALA A 71 36.75 7.49 13.15
C ALA A 71 35.41 8.24 13.05
N MET A 72 34.84 8.35 11.84
CA MET A 72 33.52 8.96 11.63
C MET A 72 32.42 8.20 12.35
N GLY A 73 32.43 6.86 12.28
CA GLY A 73 31.46 6.02 12.97
C GLY A 73 31.49 6.20 14.48
N LYS A 74 32.69 6.23 15.08
CA LYS A 74 32.87 6.50 16.52
C LYS A 74 32.40 7.90 16.91
N GLN A 75 32.76 8.93 16.13
CA GLN A 75 32.40 10.33 16.41
C GLN A 75 30.88 10.55 16.37
N LEU A 76 30.16 9.88 15.46
CA LEU A 76 28.73 10.10 15.24
C LEU A 76 27.83 9.02 15.88
N GLY A 77 28.41 8.01 16.55
CA GLY A 77 27.65 6.88 17.10
C GLY A 77 27.00 5.99 16.05
N VAL A 78 27.55 5.95 14.83
CA VAL A 78 27.01 5.19 13.68
C VAL A 78 27.92 4.01 13.36
N LYS A 79 27.34 2.86 13.02
CA LYS A 79 28.12 1.68 12.61
C LYS A 79 28.97 1.98 11.36
N LYS A 80 30.22 1.49 11.33
CA LYS A 80 31.15 1.65 10.18
C LYS A 80 30.50 1.25 8.85
N SER A 81 29.73 0.16 8.83
CA SER A 81 29.03 -0.32 7.63
C SER A 81 28.02 0.69 7.08
N THR A 82 27.31 1.41 7.96
CA THR A 82 26.37 2.46 7.56
C THR A 82 27.10 3.68 7.00
N VAL A 83 28.22 4.08 7.61
CA VAL A 83 29.09 5.15 7.09
C VAL A 83 29.59 4.81 5.69
N GLY A 84 30.15 3.61 5.50
CA GLY A 84 30.61 3.14 4.18
C GLY A 84 29.48 3.06 3.15
N ALA A 85 28.28 2.62 3.53
CA ALA A 85 27.11 2.60 2.65
C ALA A 85 26.69 4.00 2.19
N ILE A 86 26.72 4.99 3.10
CA ILE A 86 26.43 6.40 2.78
C ILE A 86 27.48 6.96 1.82
N ILE A 87 28.77 6.73 2.09
CA ILE A 87 29.88 7.19 1.24
C ILE A 87 29.78 6.57 -0.16
N ARG A 88 29.54 5.26 -0.25
CA ARG A 88 29.35 4.58 -1.54
C ARG A 88 28.17 5.18 -2.31
N LYS A 89 27.03 5.39 -1.64
CA LYS A 89 25.85 6.04 -2.24
C LYS A 89 26.19 7.45 -2.75
N TRP A 90 26.89 8.25 -1.94
CA TRP A 90 27.30 9.60 -2.33
C TRP A 90 28.28 9.59 -3.49
N LYS A 91 29.23 8.65 -3.54
CA LYS A 91 30.15 8.50 -4.68
C LYS A 91 29.41 8.21 -5.98
N THR A 92 28.38 7.35 -5.94
CA THR A 92 27.58 6.96 -7.12
C THR A 92 26.57 8.03 -7.55
N TYR A 93 25.77 8.55 -6.61
CA TYR A 93 24.59 9.38 -6.92
C TYR A 93 24.76 10.85 -6.54
N LYS A 94 25.87 11.23 -5.90
CA LYS A 94 26.16 12.59 -5.41
C LYS A 94 25.06 13.18 -4.52
N THR A 95 24.26 12.33 -3.88
CA THR A 95 23.17 12.74 -2.99
C THR A 95 23.27 12.08 -1.63
N THR A 96 22.98 12.85 -0.59
CA THR A 96 22.81 12.35 0.78
C THR A 96 21.38 11.93 1.05
N ASP A 97 20.41 12.40 0.27
CA ASP A 97 18.98 12.13 0.43
C ASP A 97 18.62 10.66 0.23
N ASN A 98 17.51 10.25 0.82
CA ASN A 98 17.03 8.88 0.64
C ASN A 98 16.40 8.78 -0.74
N LEU A 99 16.88 7.85 -1.55
CA LEU A 99 16.29 7.60 -2.86
C LEU A 99 14.89 7.00 -2.66
N PRO A 100 13.95 7.33 -3.56
CA PRO A 100 12.66 6.66 -3.56
C PRO A 100 12.89 5.16 -3.73
N ARG A 101 12.16 4.36 -2.95
CA ARG A 101 12.19 2.91 -3.10
C ARG A 101 11.55 2.56 -4.45
N SER A 102 12.08 1.55 -5.14
CA SER A 102 11.60 1.13 -6.47
C SER A 102 10.11 0.73 -6.50
N GLY A 103 9.54 0.45 -5.32
CA GLY A 103 8.13 0.05 -5.19
C GLY A 103 7.85 -1.30 -5.84
N VAL A 104 6.58 -1.69 -5.82
CA VAL A 104 6.14 -2.93 -6.47
C VAL A 104 5.95 -2.69 -7.96
N PRO A 105 6.44 -3.58 -8.85
CA PRO A 105 6.15 -3.51 -10.28
C PRO A 105 4.65 -3.48 -10.56
N ARG A 106 4.26 -2.75 -11.60
CA ARG A 106 2.85 -2.63 -11.97
C ARG A 106 2.35 -3.92 -12.59
N LYS A 107 1.11 -4.31 -12.24
CA LYS A 107 0.47 -5.53 -12.75
C LYS A 107 0.15 -5.50 -14.25
N ILE A 108 -0.13 -4.32 -14.80
CA ILE A 108 -0.41 -4.14 -16.23
C ILE A 108 0.90 -3.79 -16.94
N SER A 109 1.25 -4.56 -17.95
CA SER A 109 2.45 -4.33 -18.77
C SER A 109 2.30 -3.06 -19.62
N PRO A 110 3.41 -2.45 -20.08
CA PRO A 110 3.35 -1.30 -20.99
C PRO A 110 2.51 -1.56 -22.26
N ARG A 111 2.55 -2.80 -22.78
CA ARG A 111 1.70 -3.25 -23.91
C ARG A 111 0.22 -3.25 -23.53
N GLY A 112 -0.12 -3.75 -22.34
CA GLY A 112 -1.48 -3.71 -21.80
C GLY A 112 -2.00 -2.28 -21.66
N VAL A 113 -1.16 -1.35 -21.18
CA VAL A 113 -1.54 0.07 -21.10
C VAL A 113 -1.84 0.65 -22.48
N LYS A 114 -0.98 0.42 -23.47
CA LYS A 114 -1.20 0.88 -24.85
C LYS A 114 -2.50 0.33 -25.45
N MET A 115 -2.79 -0.96 -25.19
CA MET A 115 -4.03 -1.59 -25.64
C MET A 115 -5.25 -0.88 -25.05
N ILE A 116 -5.28 -0.67 -23.72
CA ILE A 116 -6.37 0.03 -23.03
C ILE A 116 -6.56 1.44 -23.60
N THR A 117 -5.49 2.23 -23.71
CA THR A 117 -5.54 3.60 -24.21
C THR A 117 -6.10 3.64 -25.63
N ARG A 118 -5.68 2.71 -26.50
CA ARG A 118 -6.18 2.60 -27.88
C ARG A 118 -7.67 2.24 -27.91
N THR A 119 -8.10 1.27 -27.10
CA THR A 119 -9.51 0.85 -27.05
C THR A 119 -10.41 2.00 -26.60
N VAL A 120 -10.03 2.71 -25.54
CA VAL A 120 -10.80 3.87 -25.02
C VAL A 120 -10.78 5.05 -26.00
N SER A 121 -9.68 5.28 -26.70
CA SER A 121 -9.61 6.35 -27.70
C SER A 121 -10.50 6.05 -28.92
N LYS A 122 -10.57 4.78 -29.35
CA LYS A 122 -11.44 4.36 -30.46
C LYS A 122 -12.92 4.38 -30.07
N ASN A 123 -13.24 3.95 -28.86
CA ASN A 123 -14.61 3.94 -28.34
C ASN A 123 -14.62 4.52 -26.92
N PRO A 124 -14.87 5.83 -26.76
CA PRO A 124 -14.89 6.49 -25.45
C PRO A 124 -15.98 5.96 -24.49
N ARG A 125 -16.97 5.20 -25.01
CA ARG A 125 -18.03 4.59 -24.21
C ARG A 125 -17.67 3.21 -23.65
N THR A 126 -16.49 2.67 -23.96
CA THR A 126 -16.02 1.38 -23.42
C THR A 126 -16.01 1.42 -21.89
N THR A 127 -16.60 0.40 -21.27
CA THR A 127 -16.69 0.34 -19.81
C THR A 127 -15.40 -0.21 -19.21
N ARG A 128 -15.20 0.08 -17.91
CA ARG A 128 -14.10 -0.52 -17.14
C ARG A 128 -14.23 -2.05 -17.05
N GLY A 129 -15.45 -2.59 -17.13
CA GLY A 129 -15.69 -4.03 -17.13
C GLY A 129 -15.19 -4.70 -18.40
N ASP A 130 -15.48 -4.09 -19.55
CA ASP A 130 -15.00 -4.57 -20.85
C ASP A 130 -13.48 -4.62 -20.90
N LEU A 131 -12.81 -3.57 -20.40
CA LEU A 131 -11.35 -3.52 -20.32
C LEU A 131 -10.75 -4.59 -19.40
N VAL A 132 -11.45 -4.96 -18.32
CA VAL A 132 -11.02 -6.08 -17.46
C VAL A 132 -11.12 -7.39 -18.23
N ASN A 133 -12.21 -7.60 -18.97
CA ASN A 133 -12.41 -8.81 -19.78
C ASN A 133 -11.37 -8.92 -20.90
N ASP A 134 -11.06 -7.81 -21.59
CA ASP A 134 -10.05 -7.76 -22.65
C ASP A 134 -8.65 -8.13 -22.11
N LEU A 135 -8.29 -7.59 -20.94
CA LEU A 135 -7.01 -7.93 -20.30
C LEU A 135 -6.99 -9.37 -19.77
N GLN A 136 -8.12 -9.87 -19.28
CA GLN A 136 -8.23 -11.25 -18.84
C GLN A 136 -8.08 -12.22 -20.01
N ARG A 137 -8.64 -11.90 -21.18
CA ARG A 137 -8.40 -12.65 -22.43
C ARG A 137 -6.93 -12.63 -22.84
N ALA A 138 -6.22 -11.54 -22.56
CA ALA A 138 -4.77 -11.44 -22.75
C ALA A 138 -3.94 -12.05 -21.59
N GLY A 139 -4.56 -12.82 -20.69
CA GLY A 139 -3.88 -13.51 -19.57
C GLY A 139 -3.59 -12.64 -18.35
N THR A 140 -4.07 -11.39 -18.30
CA THR A 140 -3.80 -10.45 -17.21
C THR A 140 -5.06 -10.22 -16.36
N LYS A 141 -5.13 -10.87 -15.19
CA LYS A 141 -6.26 -10.70 -14.24
C LYS A 141 -6.12 -9.43 -13.41
N VAL A 142 -7.01 -8.45 -13.61
CA VAL A 142 -7.00 -7.15 -12.92
C VAL A 142 -8.38 -6.76 -12.42
N THR A 143 -8.43 -5.83 -11.46
CA THR A 143 -9.69 -5.26 -10.95
C THR A 143 -10.04 -3.97 -11.68
N LYS A 144 -11.32 -3.57 -11.62
CA LYS A 144 -11.81 -2.29 -12.17
C LYS A 144 -11.06 -1.09 -11.59
N ALA A 145 -10.65 -1.15 -10.32
CA ALA A 145 -9.86 -0.10 -9.67
C ALA A 145 -8.47 0.06 -10.29
N THR A 146 -7.78 -1.04 -10.60
CA THR A 146 -6.47 -1.01 -11.28
C THR A 146 -6.57 -0.38 -12.66
N ILE A 147 -7.66 -0.64 -13.39
CA ILE A 147 -7.95 0.01 -14.68
C ILE A 147 -8.19 1.50 -14.49
N SER A 148 -9.03 1.89 -13.53
CA SER A 148 -9.31 3.30 -13.24
C SER A 148 -8.04 4.08 -12.91
N ASN A 149 -7.18 3.53 -12.06
CA ASN A 149 -5.88 4.11 -11.72
C ASN A 149 -4.94 4.21 -12.93
N THR A 150 -5.03 3.26 -13.86
CA THR A 150 -4.23 3.27 -15.08
C THR A 150 -4.70 4.34 -16.06
N LEU A 151 -6.00 4.48 -16.28
CA LEU A 151 -6.59 5.53 -17.10
C LEU A 151 -6.25 6.93 -16.57
N ARG A 152 -6.40 7.14 -15.25
CA ARG A 152 -6.04 8.42 -14.60
C ARG A 152 -4.58 8.79 -14.81
N ARG A 153 -3.65 7.82 -14.70
CA ARG A 153 -2.22 8.04 -14.99
C ARG A 153 -1.93 8.35 -16.45
N GLN A 154 -2.81 7.97 -17.37
CA GLN A 154 -2.73 8.32 -18.79
C GLN A 154 -3.48 9.63 -19.10
N GLY A 155 -4.00 10.34 -18.10
CA GLY A 155 -4.77 11.57 -18.30
C GLY A 155 -6.21 11.35 -18.78
N LEU A 156 -6.68 10.10 -18.86
CA LEU A 156 -8.02 9.77 -19.30
C LEU A 156 -8.99 9.81 -18.11
N LYS A 157 -9.99 10.69 -18.22
CA LYS A 157 -11.08 10.83 -17.25
C LYS A 157 -12.41 10.45 -17.88
N SER A 158 -13.33 9.92 -17.07
CA SER A 158 -14.71 9.74 -17.50
C SER A 158 -15.38 11.10 -17.63
N CYS A 159 -16.10 11.32 -18.73
CA CYS A 159 -16.87 12.52 -19.00
C CYS A 159 -18.22 12.14 -19.58
N SER A 160 -19.23 12.96 -19.31
CA SER A 160 -20.54 12.85 -19.96
C SER A 160 -20.53 13.63 -21.26
N ALA A 161 -21.03 13.02 -22.35
CA ALA A 161 -21.21 13.74 -23.61
C ALA A 161 -22.27 14.83 -23.44
N ARG A 162 -22.03 16.02 -24.02
CA ARG A 162 -23.00 17.11 -24.01
C ARG A 162 -24.25 16.71 -24.79
N ARG A 163 -25.44 17.01 -24.27
CA ARG A 163 -26.69 16.87 -25.01
C ARG A 163 -26.71 17.90 -26.13
N VAL A 164 -26.84 17.45 -27.37
CA VAL A 164 -26.90 18.30 -28.56
C VAL A 164 -28.08 17.89 -29.42
N PRO A 165 -28.73 18.83 -30.14
CA PRO A 165 -29.78 18.48 -31.08
C PRO A 165 -29.21 17.61 -32.21
N LEU A 166 -30.01 16.67 -32.68
CA LEU A 166 -29.60 15.81 -33.80
C LEU A 166 -29.65 16.62 -35.10
N LEU A 167 -28.49 16.87 -35.71
CA LEU A 167 -28.41 17.57 -36.98
C LEU A 167 -28.47 16.59 -38.14
N LYS A 168 -29.37 16.85 -39.09
CA LYS A 168 -29.36 16.16 -40.38
C LYS A 168 -28.22 16.71 -41.24
N PRO A 169 -27.68 15.93 -42.20
CA PRO A 169 -26.61 16.39 -43.10
C PRO A 169 -26.93 17.69 -43.84
N VAL A 170 -28.20 17.96 -44.16
CA VAL A 170 -28.66 19.23 -44.76
C VAL A 170 -28.40 20.41 -43.82
N HIS A 171 -28.73 20.27 -42.53
CA HIS A 171 -28.52 21.34 -41.55
C HIS A 171 -27.03 21.62 -41.33
N VAL A 172 -26.19 20.57 -41.31
CA VAL A 172 -24.74 20.73 -41.17
C VAL A 172 -24.17 21.53 -42.35
N ARG A 173 -24.59 21.20 -43.58
CA ARG A 173 -24.16 21.92 -44.79
C ARG A 173 -24.60 23.39 -44.79
N ALA A 174 -25.87 23.65 -44.47
CA ALA A 174 -26.40 25.02 -44.40
C ALA A 174 -25.68 25.87 -43.34
N ARG A 175 -25.49 25.32 -42.13
CA ARG A 175 -24.76 26.00 -41.05
C ARG A 175 -23.29 26.26 -41.40
N LEU A 176 -22.63 25.30 -42.05
CA LEU A 176 -21.25 25.47 -42.48
C LEU A 176 -21.11 26.50 -43.61
N LYS A 177 -22.07 26.53 -44.55
CA LYS A 177 -22.11 27.56 -45.61
C LYS A 177 -22.26 28.95 -45.00
N PHE A 178 -23.26 29.12 -44.13
CA PHE A 178 -23.50 30.38 -43.41
C PHE A 178 -22.25 30.83 -42.64
N ALA A 179 -21.64 29.96 -41.83
CA ALA A 179 -20.46 30.28 -41.04
C ALA A 179 -19.22 30.64 -41.89
N ARG A 180 -19.13 30.18 -43.14
CA ARG A 180 -18.04 30.54 -44.06
C ARG A 180 -18.31 31.86 -44.76
N GLU A 181 -19.55 32.10 -45.17
CA GLU A 181 -19.96 33.37 -45.81
C GLU A 181 -19.80 34.54 -44.84
N HIS A 182 -20.02 34.32 -43.54
CA HIS A 182 -20.01 35.35 -42.50
C HIS A 182 -18.77 35.26 -41.57
N LEU A 183 -17.68 34.63 -42.02
CA LEU A 183 -16.48 34.45 -41.19
C LEU A 183 -15.68 35.75 -41.04
N ASP A 184 -15.63 36.53 -42.12
CA ASP A 184 -14.83 37.75 -42.25
C ASP A 184 -15.71 39.01 -42.26
N ASP A 185 -16.98 38.88 -41.83
CA ASP A 185 -17.91 40.01 -41.80
C ASP A 185 -17.44 41.06 -40.79
N PRO A 186 -17.45 42.36 -41.17
CA PRO A 186 -17.04 43.47 -40.31
C PRO A 186 -17.97 43.62 -39.09
N GLU A 187 -17.47 44.23 -38.01
CA GLU A 187 -18.21 44.37 -36.75
C GLU A 187 -19.51 45.16 -36.93
N GLU A 188 -19.53 46.11 -37.88
CA GLU A 188 -20.69 46.92 -38.25
C GLU A 188 -21.87 46.07 -38.79
N ASP A 189 -21.61 44.92 -39.41
CA ASP A 189 -22.68 44.02 -39.89
C ASP A 189 -23.41 43.33 -38.73
N TRP A 190 -22.76 43.21 -37.56
CA TRP A 190 -23.32 42.60 -36.35
C TRP A 190 -24.06 43.60 -35.46
N GLU A 191 -23.79 44.90 -35.57
CA GLU A 191 -24.48 45.96 -34.79
C GLU A 191 -25.98 46.03 -35.08
N ASN A 192 -26.39 45.56 -36.27
CA ASN A 192 -27.78 45.58 -36.73
C ASN A 192 -28.55 44.28 -36.43
N VAL A 193 -27.92 43.29 -35.78
CA VAL A 193 -28.55 42.01 -35.42
C VAL A 193 -28.98 42.05 -33.96
N ILE A 194 -30.30 42.11 -33.71
CA ILE A 194 -30.94 42.18 -32.37
C ILE A 194 -31.04 40.80 -31.72
#